data_AF-A0A7S2DRB5-F1
#
_entry.id   AF-A0A7S2DRB5-F1
#
_cell.length_a   1.000
_cell.length_b   1.000
_cell.length_c   1.000
_cell.angle_alpha   90.00
_cell.angle_beta   90.00
_cell.angle_gamma   90.00
#
_symmetry.space_group_name_H-M   'P 1'
#
loop_
_entity.id
_entity.type
_entity.pdbx_description
1 polymer ?
#
loop_
_entity_poly.entity_id
_entity_poly.type
_entity_poly.pdbx_seq_one_letter_code
_entity_poly.pdbx_strand_id
1 'polypeptide(L)'
;GTGFGLAIDPIYIAEVAPAEHRGKLVTWSEISINFGILLGFIADYVFRDLPVGVNWRVMLSCGLVMPSVLIILTLTTMPESPRWLISRGRVSEAAAILKRTYPPDTDLGPVVEDIQTCIEEEKEQASKGWQPLLNPSPTVRKMLLLGIGVAFCQQVTGSESVVYYSPTILANAGIQSRGGLFACTILIGLFKVSFIIVSACFLDSHGRRPMLLLSTGGITIALAFIALHFGIGGDESWLAVFSLC
;
A
#
# COMPACT_ATOMS: atom_id res chain seq x y z
N GLY A 1 -13.71 7.12 3.14
CA GLY A 1 -13.75 6.27 1.93
C GLY A 1 -12.48 5.46 1.80
N THR A 2 -11.35 6.11 1.54
CA THR A 2 -10.03 5.49 1.29
C THR A 2 -9.54 4.54 2.39
N GLY A 3 -9.77 4.85 3.67
CA GLY A 3 -9.32 3.98 4.78
C GLY A 3 -9.98 2.60 4.83
N PHE A 4 -11.24 2.46 4.38
CA PHE A 4 -11.90 1.15 4.29
C PHE A 4 -11.38 0.33 3.11
N GLY A 5 -11.04 0.98 1.98
CA GLY A 5 -10.44 0.30 0.82
C GLY A 5 -9.10 -0.35 1.17
N LEU A 6 -8.22 0.38 1.86
CA LEU A 6 -6.91 -0.15 2.29
C LEU A 6 -7.00 -1.36 3.24
N ALA A 7 -8.12 -1.50 3.96
CA ALA A 7 -8.35 -2.67 4.81
C ALA A 7 -8.95 -3.84 4.02
N ILE A 8 -9.82 -3.57 3.04
CA ILE A 8 -10.52 -4.58 2.24
C ILE A 8 -9.59 -5.20 1.20
N ASP A 9 -8.74 -4.40 0.55
CA ASP A 9 -7.85 -4.86 -0.53
C ASP A 9 -6.96 -6.05 -0.14
N PRO A 10 -6.15 -6.00 0.95
CA PRO A 10 -5.31 -7.13 1.33
C PRO A 10 -6.12 -8.34 1.79
N ILE A 11 -7.31 -8.13 2.36
CA ILE A 11 -8.23 -9.21 2.73
C ILE A 11 -8.69 -9.91 1.45
N TYR A 12 -9.28 -9.17 0.50
CA TYR A 12 -9.75 -9.73 -0.75
C TYR A 12 -8.64 -10.47 -1.52
N ILE A 13 -7.43 -9.89 -1.59
CA ILE A 13 -6.27 -10.55 -2.19
C ILE A 13 -5.95 -11.86 -1.46
N ALA A 14 -5.98 -11.89 -0.12
CA ALA A 14 -5.72 -13.11 0.64
C ALA A 14 -6.80 -14.19 0.45
N GLU A 15 -8.05 -13.80 0.20
CA GLU A 15 -9.17 -14.72 0.00
C GLU A 15 -9.23 -15.31 -1.41
N VAL A 16 -8.82 -14.55 -2.43
CA VAL A 16 -8.89 -14.99 -3.84
C VAL A 16 -7.58 -15.63 -4.29
N ALA A 17 -6.43 -15.19 -3.78
CA ALA A 17 -5.15 -15.64 -4.29
C ALA A 17 -4.66 -16.96 -3.66
N PRO A 18 -4.01 -17.84 -4.46
CA PRO A 18 -3.28 -19.00 -3.95
C PRO A 18 -2.18 -18.57 -2.98
N ALA A 19 -1.94 -19.38 -1.94
CA ALA A 19 -0.99 -19.06 -0.87
C ALA A 19 0.41 -18.66 -1.37
N GLU A 20 0.88 -19.28 -2.45
CA GLU A 20 2.17 -19.02 -3.08
C GLU A 20 2.27 -17.63 -3.74
N HIS A 21 1.15 -17.08 -4.24
CA HIS A 21 1.12 -15.83 -5.01
C HIS A 21 0.60 -14.63 -4.21
N ARG A 22 0.06 -14.86 -3.00
CA ARG A 22 -0.49 -13.81 -2.11
C ARG A 22 0.50 -12.67 -1.88
N GLY A 23 1.77 -13.01 -1.62
CA GLY A 23 2.81 -12.00 -1.36
C GLY A 23 2.98 -11.03 -2.53
N LYS A 24 3.06 -11.56 -3.76
CA LYS A 24 3.23 -10.78 -4.98
C LYS A 24 2.05 -9.86 -5.25
N LEU A 25 0.83 -10.34 -5.02
CA LEU A 25 -0.38 -9.54 -5.25
C LEU A 25 -0.54 -8.39 -4.25
N VAL A 26 -0.16 -8.61 -2.98
CA VAL A 26 -0.11 -7.51 -1.99
C VAL A 26 0.91 -6.45 -2.41
N THR A 27 2.08 -6.87 -2.91
CA THR A 27 3.09 -5.94 -3.42
C THR A 27 2.62 -5.18 -4.66
N TRP A 28 1.85 -5.82 -5.55
CA TRP A 28 1.24 -5.14 -6.70
C TRP A 28 0.25 -4.04 -6.30
N SER A 29 -0.51 -4.26 -5.21
CA SER A 29 -1.37 -3.22 -4.65
C SER A 29 -0.54 -2.01 -4.19
N GLU A 30 0.57 -2.25 -3.50
CA GLU A 30 1.47 -1.20 -3.03
C GLU A 30 2.11 -0.41 -4.19
N ILE A 31 2.54 -1.11 -5.25
CA ILE A 31 3.04 -0.45 -6.48
C ILE A 31 1.95 0.43 -7.09
N SER A 32 0.70 -0.03 -7.12
CA SER A 32 -0.44 0.71 -7.68
C SER A 32 -0.75 1.98 -6.89
N ILE A 33 -0.67 1.93 -5.55
CA ILE A 33 -0.82 3.11 -4.68
C ILE A 33 0.25 4.15 -5.01
N ASN A 34 1.51 3.73 -5.08
CA ASN A 34 2.64 4.63 -5.38
C ASN A 34 2.57 5.20 -6.80
N PHE A 35 2.10 4.41 -7.76
CA PHE A 35 1.81 4.89 -9.11
C PHE A 35 0.69 5.95 -9.13
N GLY A 36 -0.35 5.76 -8.34
CA GLY A 36 -1.41 6.75 -8.14
C GLY A 36 -0.88 8.09 -7.58
N ILE A 37 0.05 8.02 -6.62
CA ILE A 37 0.73 9.22 -6.08
C ILE A 37 1.52 9.95 -7.18
N LEU A 38 2.29 9.21 -8.00
CA LEU A 38 3.02 9.78 -9.14
C LEU A 38 2.09 10.46 -10.14
N LEU A 39 0.97 9.82 -10.49
CA LEU A 39 -0.05 10.43 -11.35
C LEU A 39 -0.63 11.70 -10.72
N GLY A 40 -0.78 11.74 -9.39
CA GLY A 40 -1.16 12.94 -8.64
C GLY A 40 -0.17 14.09 -8.84
N PHE A 41 1.13 13.83 -8.73
CA PHE A 41 2.18 14.83 -8.96
C PHE A 41 2.23 15.30 -10.42
N ILE A 42 2.00 14.40 -11.38
CA ILE A 42 1.91 14.77 -12.80
C ILE A 42 0.67 15.63 -13.05
N ALA A 43 -0.48 15.27 -12.46
CA ALA A 43 -1.70 16.05 -12.57
C ALA A 43 -1.52 17.46 -11.99
N ASP A 44 -0.87 17.58 -10.83
CA ASP A 44 -0.53 18.87 -10.20
C ASP A 44 0.32 19.75 -11.13
N TYR A 45 1.30 19.15 -11.83
CA TYR A 45 2.08 19.85 -12.85
C TYR A 45 1.25 20.26 -14.06
N VAL A 46 0.40 19.39 -14.59
CA VAL A 46 -0.41 19.66 -15.79
C VAL A 46 -1.45 20.75 -15.54
N PHE A 47 -2.06 20.77 -14.34
CA PHE A 47 -3.09 21.73 -14.00
C PHE A 47 -2.56 23.03 -13.38
N ARG A 48 -1.25 23.19 -13.21
CA ARG A 48 -0.60 24.34 -12.57
C ARG A 48 -1.00 25.72 -13.14
N ASP A 49 -1.28 25.77 -14.44
CA ASP A 49 -1.54 27.01 -15.18
C ASP A 49 -3.04 27.41 -15.17
N LEU A 50 -3.89 26.61 -14.51
CA LEU A 50 -5.30 26.95 -14.32
C LEU A 50 -5.53 28.05 -13.27
N PRO A 51 -6.64 28.81 -13.38
CA PRO A 51 -7.03 29.80 -12.39
C PRO A 51 -7.13 29.20 -10.98
N VAL A 52 -6.67 29.95 -9.98
CA VAL A 52 -6.57 29.53 -8.56
C VAL A 52 -7.88 28.98 -7.98
N GLY A 53 -9.04 29.43 -8.49
CA GLY A 53 -10.35 28.93 -8.05
C GLY A 53 -10.84 27.63 -8.71
N VAL A 54 -10.27 27.27 -9.86
CA VAL A 54 -10.70 26.13 -10.69
C VAL A 54 -9.72 24.97 -10.60
N ASN A 55 -8.42 25.26 -10.46
CA ASN A 55 -7.35 24.25 -10.44
C ASN A 55 -7.61 23.13 -9.41
N TRP A 56 -7.75 23.47 -8.13
CA TRP A 56 -7.98 22.48 -7.07
C TRP A 56 -9.28 21.68 -7.27
N ARG A 57 -10.32 22.30 -7.85
CA ARG A 57 -11.59 21.62 -8.14
C ARG A 57 -11.42 20.59 -9.23
N VAL A 58 -10.70 20.92 -10.30
CA VAL A 58 -10.41 20.01 -11.41
C VAL A 58 -9.50 18.87 -10.95
N MET A 59 -8.49 19.16 -10.12
CA MET A 59 -7.63 18.13 -9.52
C MET A 59 -8.43 17.13 -8.68
N LEU A 60 -9.29 17.62 -7.77
CA LEU A 60 -10.15 16.75 -6.97
C LEU A 60 -11.18 16.00 -7.83
N SER A 61 -11.74 16.65 -8.85
CA SER A 61 -12.70 16.02 -9.76
C SER A 61 -12.04 14.90 -10.56
N CYS A 62 -10.83 15.11 -11.07
CA CYS A 62 -10.07 14.07 -11.76
C CYS A 62 -9.75 12.91 -10.81
N GLY A 63 -9.30 13.21 -9.59
CA GLY A 63 -9.01 12.24 -8.54
C GLY A 63 -10.22 11.47 -8.03
N LEU A 64 -11.44 12.00 -8.19
CA LEU A 64 -12.67 11.29 -7.86
C LEU A 64 -13.20 10.49 -9.05
N VAL A 65 -13.29 11.11 -10.22
CA VAL A 65 -13.93 10.53 -11.41
C VAL A 65 -13.12 9.36 -11.94
N MET A 66 -11.80 9.51 -12.08
CA MET A 66 -10.96 8.47 -12.70
C MET A 66 -10.96 7.16 -11.88
N PRO A 67 -10.68 7.17 -10.56
CA PRO A 67 -10.74 5.94 -9.76
C PRO A 67 -12.16 5.38 -9.63
N SER A 68 -13.18 6.23 -9.54
CA SER A 68 -14.58 5.75 -9.43
C SER A 68 -15.01 5.00 -10.69
N VAL A 69 -14.67 5.51 -11.88
CA VAL A 69 -14.96 4.84 -13.15
C VAL A 69 -14.21 3.51 -13.24
N LEU A 70 -12.93 3.48 -12.84
CA LEU A 70 -12.15 2.25 -12.79
C LEU A 70 -12.74 1.21 -11.83
N ILE A 71 -13.18 1.63 -10.65
CA ILE A 71 -13.83 0.74 -9.68
C ILE A 71 -15.13 0.18 -10.25
N ILE A 72 -15.99 1.02 -10.82
CA ILE A 72 -17.26 0.58 -11.43
C ILE A 72 -16.99 -0.43 -12.55
N LEU A 73 -16.02 -0.15 -13.42
CA LEU A 73 -15.65 -1.07 -14.49
C LEU A 73 -15.13 -2.39 -13.93
N THR A 74 -14.27 -2.33 -12.93
CA THR A 74 -13.68 -3.53 -12.30
C THR A 74 -14.75 -4.39 -11.65
N LEU A 75 -15.71 -3.79 -10.93
CA LEU A 75 -16.84 -4.50 -10.31
C LEU A 75 -17.69 -5.29 -11.30
N THR A 76 -17.78 -4.88 -12.57
CA THR A 76 -18.52 -5.66 -13.59
C THR A 76 -17.80 -6.95 -14.03
N THR A 77 -16.50 -7.04 -13.78
CA THR A 77 -15.65 -8.15 -14.25
C THR A 77 -15.08 -9.01 -13.12
N MET A 78 -15.07 -8.47 -11.90
CA MET A 78 -14.44 -9.06 -10.73
C MET A 78 -15.33 -10.17 -10.15
N PRO A 79 -14.80 -11.40 -9.98
CA PRO A 79 -15.55 -12.46 -9.32
C PRO A 79 -15.72 -12.16 -7.83
N GLU A 80 -16.82 -12.65 -7.25
CA GLU A 80 -17.03 -12.61 -5.81
C GLU A 80 -15.99 -13.47 -5.06
N SER A 81 -15.68 -13.12 -3.81
CA SER A 81 -14.74 -13.90 -2.99
C SER A 81 -15.23 -15.34 -2.82
N PRO A 82 -14.40 -16.37 -3.15
CA PRO A 82 -14.74 -17.77 -2.94
C PRO A 82 -15.06 -18.09 -1.48
N ARG A 83 -14.34 -17.49 -0.52
CA ARG A 83 -14.61 -17.65 0.92
C ARG A 83 -15.99 -17.10 1.29
N TRP A 84 -16.35 -15.92 0.78
CA TRP A 84 -17.66 -15.35 1.01
C TRP A 84 -18.79 -16.21 0.41
N LEU A 85 -18.61 -16.73 -0.80
CA LEU A 85 -19.59 -17.62 -1.45
C LEU A 85 -19.80 -18.92 -0.65
N ILE A 86 -18.72 -19.54 -0.17
CA ILE A 86 -18.79 -20.73 0.69
C ILE A 86 -19.51 -20.40 2.01
N SER A 87 -19.24 -19.25 2.62
CA SER A 87 -19.92 -18.82 3.86
C SER A 87 -21.44 -18.66 3.68
N ARG A 88 -21.90 -18.39 2.46
CA ARG A 88 -23.31 -18.26 2.06
C ARG A 88 -23.93 -19.57 1.55
N GLY A 89 -23.18 -20.68 1.58
CA GLY A 89 -23.64 -21.99 1.09
C GLY A 89 -23.60 -22.16 -0.43
N ARG A 90 -23.04 -21.19 -1.19
CA ARG A 90 -22.93 -21.22 -2.66
C ARG A 90 -21.63 -21.91 -3.11
N VAL A 91 -21.46 -23.17 -2.71
CA VAL A 91 -20.21 -23.93 -2.91
C VAL A 91 -19.91 -24.20 -4.38
N SER A 92 -20.93 -24.44 -5.20
CA SER A 92 -20.77 -24.70 -6.65
C SER A 92 -20.20 -23.50 -7.40
N GLU A 93 -20.62 -22.28 -7.05
CA GLU A 93 -20.11 -21.04 -7.63
C GLU A 93 -18.69 -20.72 -7.18
N ALA A 94 -18.39 -20.97 -5.90
CA ALA A 94 -17.03 -20.84 -5.37
C ALA A 94 -16.06 -21.80 -6.08
N ALA A 95 -16.47 -23.06 -6.32
CA ALA A 95 -15.67 -24.03 -7.06
C ALA A 95 -15.41 -23.60 -8.52
N ALA A 96 -16.41 -22.99 -9.18
CA ALA A 96 -16.24 -22.47 -10.54
C ALA A 96 -15.21 -21.32 -10.61
N ILE A 97 -15.17 -20.46 -9.59
CA ILE A 97 -14.18 -19.37 -9.49
C ILE A 97 -12.80 -19.93 -9.14
N LEU A 98 -12.70 -20.84 -8.17
CA LEU A 98 -11.44 -21.49 -7.79
C LEU A 98 -10.81 -22.23 -8.97
N LYS A 99 -11.62 -22.89 -9.81
CA LYS A 99 -11.14 -23.55 -11.04
C LYS A 99 -10.54 -22.60 -12.07
N ARG A 100 -10.90 -21.31 -12.04
CA ARG A 100 -10.29 -20.28 -12.92
C ARG A 100 -8.99 -19.73 -12.35
N THR A 101 -8.80 -19.78 -11.03
CA THR A 101 -7.64 -19.21 -10.34
C THR A 101 -6.54 -20.23 -10.08
N TYR A 102 -6.89 -21.50 -9.87
CA TYR A 102 -5.95 -22.59 -9.65
C TYR A 102 -5.58 -23.31 -10.95
N PRO A 103 -4.39 -23.95 -11.02
CA PRO A 103 -4.01 -24.79 -12.16
C PRO A 103 -5.05 -25.88 -12.44
N PRO A 104 -5.32 -26.21 -13.72
CA PRO A 104 -6.45 -27.07 -14.14
C PRO A 104 -6.44 -28.49 -13.56
N ASP A 105 -5.27 -28.98 -13.12
CA ASP A 105 -5.10 -30.32 -12.54
C ASP A 105 -5.09 -30.35 -11.00
N THR A 106 -5.40 -29.22 -10.35
CA THR A 106 -5.40 -29.13 -8.88
C THR A 106 -6.68 -29.74 -8.32
N ASP A 107 -6.56 -30.65 -7.35
CA ASP A 107 -7.70 -31.10 -6.57
C ASP A 107 -8.23 -29.95 -5.70
N LEU A 108 -9.43 -29.48 -6.01
CA LEU A 108 -10.08 -28.38 -5.30
C LEU A 108 -10.85 -28.85 -4.06
N GLY A 109 -11.08 -30.16 -3.89
CA GLY A 109 -11.78 -30.72 -2.74
C GLY A 109 -11.14 -30.31 -1.40
N PRO A 110 -9.84 -30.56 -1.20
CA PRO A 110 -9.13 -30.18 0.02
C PRO A 110 -9.14 -28.66 0.27
N VAL A 111 -9.04 -27.85 -0.79
CA VAL A 111 -9.04 -26.38 -0.67
C VAL A 111 -10.40 -25.87 -0.18
N VAL A 112 -11.49 -26.45 -0.68
CA VAL A 112 -12.85 -26.08 -0.24
C VAL A 112 -13.11 -26.55 1.19
N GLU A 113 -12.64 -27.74 1.55
CA GLU A 113 -12.75 -28.29 2.92
C GLU A 113 -11.95 -27.47 3.94
N ASP A 114 -10.72 -27.07 3.60
CA ASP A 114 -9.90 -26.17 4.42
C ASP A 114 -10.62 -24.83 4.65
N ILE A 115 -11.20 -24.25 3.59
CA ILE A 115 -11.95 -22.99 3.70
C ILE A 115 -13.19 -23.16 4.58
N GLN A 116 -13.93 -24.26 4.45
CA GLN A 116 -15.10 -24.54 5.29
C GLN A 116 -14.71 -24.67 6.76
N THR A 117 -13.66 -25.43 7.05
CA THR A 117 -13.12 -25.61 8.40
C THR A 117 -12.71 -24.27 9.01
N CYS A 118 -11.96 -23.44 8.27
CA CYS A 118 -11.59 -22.10 8.73
C CYS A 118 -12.81 -21.20 9.02
N ILE A 119 -13.87 -21.27 8.20
CA ILE A 119 -15.09 -20.47 8.42
C ILE A 119 -15.83 -20.92 9.69
N GLU A 120 -15.85 -22.22 9.98
CA GLU A 120 -16.47 -22.77 11.19
C GLU A 120 -15.68 -22.36 12.44
N GLU A 121 -14.36 -22.48 12.41
CA GLU A 121 -13.47 -21.99 13.47
C GLU A 121 -13.64 -20.48 13.70
N GLU A 122 -13.73 -19.69 12.62
CA GLU A 122 -13.95 -18.24 12.68
C GLU A 122 -15.33 -17.90 13.27
N LYS A 123 -16.39 -18.66 12.97
CA LYS A 123 -17.72 -18.46 13.58
C LYS A 123 -17.70 -18.74 15.07
N GLU A 124 -17.02 -19.80 15.50
CA GLU A 124 -16.84 -20.10 16.92
C GLU A 124 -16.06 -18.99 17.64
N GLN A 125 -15.03 -18.44 17.00
CA GLN A 125 -14.25 -17.33 17.54
C GLN A 125 -15.00 -15.99 17.50
N ALA A 126 -15.82 -15.73 16.48
CA ALA A 126 -16.60 -14.52 16.33
C ALA A 126 -17.62 -14.34 17.47
N SER A 127 -18.14 -15.45 18.01
CA SER A 127 -19.01 -15.44 19.20
C SER A 127 -18.34 -14.84 20.45
N LYS A 128 -16.99 -14.84 20.49
CA LYS A 128 -16.18 -14.27 21.58
C LYS A 128 -15.95 -12.76 21.41
N GLY A 129 -16.38 -12.16 20.30
CA GLY A 129 -16.30 -10.72 20.06
C GLY A 129 -14.89 -10.15 20.24
N TRP A 130 -14.75 -9.11 21.07
CA TRP A 130 -13.46 -8.46 21.36
C TRP A 130 -12.64 -9.18 22.44
N GLN A 131 -13.17 -10.23 23.06
CA GLN A 131 -12.51 -10.96 24.15
C GLN A 131 -11.13 -11.54 23.75
N PRO A 132 -10.91 -12.08 22.53
CA PRO A 132 -9.59 -12.55 22.08
C PRO A 132 -8.57 -11.42 21.90
N LEU A 133 -9.01 -10.17 21.70
CA LEU A 133 -8.16 -8.98 21.62
C LEU A 133 -7.83 -8.42 23.01
N LEU A 134 -8.79 -8.47 23.94
CA LEU A 134 -8.63 -7.94 25.31
C LEU A 134 -7.91 -8.91 26.25
N ASN A 135 -8.03 -10.22 26.02
CA ASN A 135 -7.27 -11.25 26.72
C ASN A 135 -6.65 -12.26 25.73
N PRO A 136 -5.63 -11.83 24.97
CA PRO A 136 -5.04 -12.65 23.92
C PRO A 136 -4.22 -13.80 24.49
N SER A 137 -4.26 -14.94 23.82
CA SER A 137 -3.34 -16.04 24.08
C SER A 137 -1.88 -15.57 23.87
N PRO A 138 -0.87 -16.20 24.52
CA PRO A 138 0.52 -15.75 24.42
C PRO A 138 1.04 -15.69 22.98
N THR A 139 0.53 -16.54 22.07
CA THR A 139 0.86 -16.50 20.64
C THR A 139 0.21 -15.30 19.94
N VAL A 140 -1.10 -15.08 20.15
CA VAL A 140 -1.83 -13.96 19.55
C VAL A 140 -1.29 -12.62 20.06
N ARG A 141 -0.91 -12.55 21.33
CA ARG A 141 -0.27 -11.36 21.93
C ARG A 141 1.05 -11.01 21.25
N LYS A 142 1.90 -11.99 20.95
CA LYS A 142 3.16 -11.77 20.21
C LYS A 142 2.90 -11.28 18.80
N MET A 143 1.92 -11.86 18.10
CA MET A 143 1.55 -11.44 16.74
C MET A 143 0.97 -10.02 16.73
N LEU A 144 0.09 -9.67 17.69
CA LEU A 144 -0.44 -8.32 17.88
C LEU A 144 0.66 -7.30 18.15
N LEU A 145 1.56 -7.60 19.10
CA LEU A 145 2.67 -6.69 19.43
C LEU A 145 3.61 -6.47 18.23
N LEU A 146 3.90 -7.51 17.46
CA LEU A 146 4.72 -7.38 16.26
C LEU A 146 3.98 -6.60 15.17
N GLY A 147 2.70 -6.87 14.91
CA GLY A 147 1.91 -6.15 13.92
C GLY A 147 1.77 -4.67 14.24
N ILE A 148 1.37 -4.34 15.47
CA ILE A 148 1.25 -2.96 15.95
C ILE A 148 2.62 -2.28 15.98
N GLY A 149 3.66 -2.96 16.46
CA GLY A 149 5.01 -2.42 16.52
C GLY A 149 5.57 -2.09 15.13
N VAL A 150 5.39 -2.98 14.15
CA VAL A 150 5.81 -2.73 12.77
C VAL A 150 5.03 -1.57 12.16
N ALA A 151 3.69 -1.54 12.31
CA ALA A 151 2.86 -0.45 11.80
C ALA A 151 3.21 0.90 12.44
N PHE A 152 3.49 0.91 13.75
CA PHE A 152 3.94 2.09 14.47
C PHE A 152 5.30 2.57 13.96
N CYS A 153 6.29 1.68 13.84
CA CYS A 153 7.60 2.03 13.29
C CYS A 153 7.47 2.58 11.87
N GLN A 154 6.63 1.97 11.03
CA GLN A 154 6.36 2.46 9.67
C GLN A 154 5.83 3.90 9.67
N GLN A 155 4.89 4.23 10.55
CA GLN A 155 4.31 5.58 10.60
C GLN A 155 5.23 6.62 11.26
N VAL A 156 5.96 6.25 12.32
CA VAL A 156 6.92 7.14 13.01
C VAL A 156 8.04 7.58 12.09
N THR A 157 8.38 6.75 11.11
CA THR A 157 9.36 7.08 10.09
C THR A 157 8.98 8.34 9.29
N GLY A 158 7.69 8.69 9.23
CA GLY A 158 7.23 9.94 8.64
C GLY A 158 7.40 10.04 7.13
N SER A 159 7.67 8.92 6.44
CA SER A 159 7.86 8.88 4.98
C SER A 159 6.66 9.49 4.23
N GLU A 160 5.43 9.22 4.67
CA GLU A 160 4.23 9.80 4.06
C GLU A 160 4.10 11.31 4.33
N SER A 161 4.51 11.78 5.52
CA SER A 161 4.57 13.22 5.82
C SER A 161 5.57 13.94 4.91
N VAL A 162 6.72 13.31 4.66
CA VAL A 162 7.75 13.83 3.76
C VAL A 162 7.19 13.98 2.34
N VAL A 163 6.51 12.97 1.81
CA VAL A 163 5.87 13.01 0.48
C VAL A 163 4.80 14.11 0.41
N TYR A 164 3.97 14.26 1.46
CA TYR A 164 2.93 15.27 1.51
C TYR A 164 3.48 16.70 1.55
N TYR A 165 4.54 16.94 2.33
CA TYR A 165 5.17 18.26 2.48
C TYR A 165 6.35 18.47 1.52
N SER A 166 6.61 17.55 0.59
CA SER A 166 7.73 17.63 -0.36
C SER A 166 7.81 18.98 -1.08
N PRO A 167 6.72 19.54 -1.65
CA PRO A 167 6.78 20.85 -2.31
C PRO A 167 7.21 21.98 -1.37
N THR A 168 6.74 21.96 -0.11
CA THR A 168 7.08 22.96 0.92
C THR A 168 8.53 22.83 1.38
N ILE A 169 9.01 21.60 1.57
CA ILE A 169 10.39 21.32 1.96
C ILE A 169 11.36 21.80 0.86
N LEU A 170 11.05 21.50 -0.40
CA LEU A 170 11.85 21.93 -1.56
C LEU A 170 11.86 23.45 -1.73
N ALA A 171 10.73 24.12 -1.46
CA ALA A 171 10.65 25.58 -1.49
C ALA A 171 11.52 26.22 -0.41
N ASN A 172 11.49 25.68 0.81
CA ASN A 172 12.33 26.13 1.92
C ASN A 172 13.82 25.83 1.70
N ALA A 173 14.15 24.79 0.95
CA ALA A 173 15.53 24.42 0.59
C ALA A 173 16.16 25.32 -0.50
N GLY A 174 15.43 26.32 -1.02
CA GLY A 174 15.98 27.31 -1.97
C GLY A 174 15.49 27.18 -3.41
N ILE A 175 14.65 26.19 -3.74
CA ILE A 175 14.08 26.06 -5.09
C ILE A 175 12.90 27.02 -5.25
N GLN A 176 13.19 28.23 -5.73
CA GLN A 176 12.19 29.31 -5.86
C GLN A 176 11.37 29.25 -7.16
N SER A 177 11.80 28.46 -8.14
CA SER A 177 11.06 28.28 -9.40
C SER A 177 9.89 27.32 -9.20
N ARG A 178 8.65 27.76 -9.46
CA ARG A 178 7.46 26.89 -9.50
C ARG A 178 7.68 25.67 -10.40
N GLY A 179 8.27 25.87 -11.58
CA GLY A 179 8.58 24.78 -12.50
C GLY A 179 9.59 23.78 -11.92
N GLY A 180 10.59 24.28 -11.18
CA GLY A 180 11.56 23.45 -10.47
C GLY A 180 10.94 22.62 -9.36
N LEU A 181 10.04 23.23 -8.56
CA LEU A 181 9.35 22.52 -7.48
C LEU A 181 8.54 21.33 -8.00
N PHE A 182 7.71 21.54 -9.01
CA PHE A 182 6.91 20.44 -9.58
C PHE A 182 7.79 19.37 -10.23
N ALA A 183 8.86 19.75 -10.94
CA ALA A 183 9.79 18.80 -11.54
C ALA A 183 10.48 17.93 -10.49
N CYS A 184 10.94 18.53 -9.39
CA CYS A 184 11.52 17.81 -8.26
C CYS A 184 10.51 16.88 -7.58
N THR A 185 9.25 17.30 -7.39
CA THR A 185 8.22 16.43 -6.80
C THR A 185 7.88 15.24 -7.70
N ILE A 186 7.84 15.43 -9.02
CA ILE A 186 7.69 14.32 -9.99
C ILE A 186 8.90 13.38 -9.93
N LEU A 187 10.12 13.91 -9.81
CA LEU A 187 11.32 13.09 -9.65
C LEU A 187 11.25 12.24 -8.37
N ILE A 188 10.86 12.81 -7.23
CA ILE A 188 10.64 12.07 -5.98
C ILE A 188 9.63 10.94 -6.20
N GLY A 189 8.49 11.23 -6.85
CA GLY A 189 7.50 10.21 -7.19
C GLY A 189 8.04 9.09 -8.08
N LEU A 190 8.87 9.43 -9.07
CA LEU A 190 9.49 8.46 -9.97
C LEU A 190 10.50 7.58 -9.24
N PHE A 191 11.32 8.15 -8.35
CA PHE A 191 12.22 7.39 -7.48
C PHE A 191 11.43 6.46 -6.56
N LYS A 192 10.35 6.94 -5.92
CA LYS A 192 9.48 6.14 -5.07
C LYS A 192 8.93 4.92 -5.81
N VAL A 193 8.38 5.11 -7.02
CA VAL A 193 7.85 4.02 -7.86
C VAL A 193 8.96 3.06 -8.32
N SER A 194 10.12 3.59 -8.68
CA SER A 194 11.25 2.75 -9.13
C SER A 194 11.77 1.88 -7.98
N PHE A 195 11.96 2.47 -6.79
CA PHE A 195 12.41 1.75 -5.61
C PHE A 195 11.43 0.69 -5.13
N ILE A 196 10.10 0.95 -5.17
CA ILE A 196 9.12 -0.07 -4.78
C ILE A 196 9.10 -1.25 -5.78
N ILE A 197 9.28 -0.99 -7.08
CA ILE A 197 9.38 -2.07 -8.09
C ILE A 197 10.64 -2.90 -7.86
N VAL A 198 11.78 -2.26 -7.65
CA VAL A 198 13.04 -2.97 -7.32
C VAL A 198 12.86 -3.75 -6.02
N SER A 199 12.35 -3.13 -4.97
CA SER A 199 12.04 -3.76 -3.69
C SER A 199 11.15 -4.98 -3.85
N ALA A 200 10.12 -4.92 -4.71
CA ALA A 200 9.22 -6.03 -4.99
C ALA A 200 9.98 -7.23 -5.56
N CYS A 201 10.85 -7.02 -6.55
CA CYS A 201 11.67 -8.08 -7.14
C CYS A 201 12.65 -8.71 -6.13
N PHE A 202 13.21 -7.91 -5.22
CA PHE A 202 14.11 -8.40 -4.18
C PHE A 202 13.37 -9.11 -3.04
N LEU A 203 12.13 -8.73 -2.76
CA LEU A 203 11.31 -9.33 -1.69
C LEU A 203 11.07 -10.83 -1.95
N ASP A 204 10.80 -11.18 -3.20
CA ASP A 204 10.53 -12.55 -3.62
C ASP A 204 11.76 -13.46 -3.50
N SER A 205 12.98 -12.90 -3.64
CA SER A 205 14.23 -13.66 -3.64
C SER A 205 14.91 -13.76 -2.27
N HIS A 206 14.83 -12.71 -1.45
CA HIS A 206 15.57 -12.62 -0.18
C HIS A 206 14.68 -12.70 1.07
N GLY A 207 13.35 -12.70 0.89
CA GLY A 207 12.38 -12.77 1.98
C GLY A 207 12.17 -11.45 2.72
N ARG A 208 11.14 -11.41 3.58
CA ARG A 208 10.59 -10.16 4.16
C ARG A 208 11.44 -9.55 5.28
N ARG A 209 12.04 -10.36 6.15
CA ARG A 209 12.79 -9.90 7.33
C ARG A 209 14.06 -9.11 7.01
N PRO A 210 14.98 -9.57 6.12
CA PRO A 210 16.18 -8.80 5.81
C PRO A 210 15.84 -7.47 5.11
N MET A 211 14.78 -7.45 4.31
CA MET A 211 14.33 -6.26 3.59
C MET A 211 13.82 -5.17 4.56
N LEU A 212 13.06 -5.55 5.60
CA LEU A 212 12.64 -4.62 6.66
C LEU A 212 13.82 -4.03 7.44
N LEU A 213 14.81 -4.86 7.79
CA LEU A 213 15.99 -4.40 8.53
C LEU A 213 16.85 -3.44 7.69
N LEU A 214 17.05 -3.75 6.40
CA LEU A 214 17.77 -2.89 5.47
C LEU A 214 17.07 -1.54 5.31
N SER A 215 15.75 -1.53 5.13
CA SER A 215 14.95 -0.31 5.00
C SER A 215 15.04 0.56 6.26
N THR A 216 14.91 -0.04 7.44
CA THR A 216 14.97 0.71 8.72
C THR A 216 16.36 1.31 8.93
N GLY A 217 17.42 0.57 8.59
CA GLY A 217 18.80 1.08 8.62
C GLY A 217 19.00 2.25 7.66
N GLY A 218 18.53 2.11 6.41
CA GLY A 218 18.62 3.17 5.39
C GLY A 218 17.93 4.46 5.81
N ILE A 219 16.71 4.36 6.34
CA ILE A 219 15.95 5.55 6.77
C ILE A 219 16.60 6.21 7.99
N THR A 220 17.13 5.44 8.93
CA THR A 220 17.86 5.98 10.09
C THR A 220 19.05 6.82 9.63
N ILE A 221 19.80 6.34 8.63
CA ILE A 221 20.94 7.06 8.06
C ILE A 221 20.48 8.32 7.32
N ALA A 222 19.45 8.23 6.47
CA ALA A 222 18.91 9.37 5.73
C ALA A 222 18.41 10.50 6.66
N LEU A 223 17.68 10.14 7.72
CA LEU A 223 17.20 11.10 8.73
C LEU A 223 18.36 11.74 9.49
N ALA A 224 19.42 10.99 9.81
CA ALA A 224 20.62 11.54 10.43
C ALA A 224 21.31 12.57 9.51
N PHE A 225 21.38 12.30 8.20
CA PHE A 225 21.92 13.26 7.22
C PHE A 225 21.08 14.53 7.13
N ILE A 226 19.74 14.42 7.07
CA ILE A 226 18.84 15.57 7.07
C ILE A 226 19.02 16.41 8.34
N ALA A 227 19.04 15.77 9.50
CA ALA A 227 19.23 16.45 10.79
C ALA A 227 20.58 17.19 10.86
N LEU A 228 21.66 16.59 10.37
CA LEU A 228 22.97 17.23 10.29
C LEU A 228 22.98 18.40 9.30
N HIS A 229 22.35 18.25 8.13
CA HIS A 229 22.28 19.30 7.12
C HIS A 229 21.55 20.56 7.63
N PHE A 230 20.38 20.39 8.25
CA PHE A 230 19.63 21.50 8.85
C PHE A 230 20.30 22.04 10.12
N GLY A 231 21.02 21.21 10.89
CA GLY A 231 21.73 21.63 12.09
C GLY A 231 23.00 22.43 11.81
N ILE A 232 23.66 22.20 10.67
CA ILE A 232 24.91 22.87 10.28
C ILE A 232 24.64 24.10 9.39
N GLY A 233 23.40 24.28 8.90
CA GLY A 233 23.01 25.41 8.06
C GLY A 233 23.54 25.31 6.62
N GLY A 234 23.57 24.10 6.04
CA GLY A 234 24.06 23.89 4.68
C GLY A 234 23.10 24.45 3.62
N ASP A 235 23.61 25.30 2.72
CA ASP A 235 22.87 25.90 1.58
C ASP A 235 22.71 24.95 0.35
N GLU A 236 23.16 23.70 0.46
CA GLU A 236 23.24 22.76 -0.67
C GLU A 236 21.91 22.05 -0.93
N SER A 237 21.01 22.68 -1.69
CA SER A 237 19.65 22.17 -2.00
C SER A 237 19.60 20.76 -2.60
N TRP A 238 20.67 20.27 -3.23
CA TRP A 238 20.72 18.94 -3.83
C TRP A 238 20.85 17.81 -2.80
N LEU A 239 21.41 18.08 -1.62
CA LEU A 239 21.48 17.12 -0.51
C LEU A 239 20.09 16.88 0.09
N ALA A 240 19.24 17.91 0.15
CA ALA A 240 17.85 17.77 0.54
C ALA A 240 17.08 16.89 -0.47
N VAL A 241 17.27 17.11 -1.77
CA VAL A 241 16.63 16.28 -2.80
C VAL A 241 17.13 14.82 -2.72
N PHE A 242 18.44 14.60 -2.59
CA PHE A 242 19.01 13.24 -2.52
C PHE A 242 18.58 12.47 -1.26
N SER A 243 18.36 13.16 -0.14
CA SER A 243 17.89 12.53 1.10
C SER A 243 16.37 12.29 1.15
N LEU A 244 15.61 12.97 0.27
CA LEU A 244 14.17 12.79 0.09
C LEU A 244 13.81 11.69 -0.93
N CYS A 245 14.72 11.39 -1.86
CA CYS A 245 14.61 10.32 -2.85
C CYS A 245 15.01 8.95 -2.29
#